data_AF-A0A2E9PN50-F1
#
_entry.id   AF-A0A2E9PN50-F1
#
_cell.length_a   1.000
_cell.length_b   1.000
_cell.length_c   1.000
_cell.angle_alpha   90.00
_cell.angle_beta   90.00
_cell.angle_gamma   90.00
#
_symmetry.space_group_name_H-M   'P 1'
#
loop_
_entity.id
_entity.type
_entity.pdbx_description
1 polymer ?
#
loop_
_entity_poly.entity_id
_entity_poly.type
_entity_poly.pdbx_seq_one_letter_code
_entity_poly.pdbx_strand_id
1 'polypeptide(L)'
;MIQPMILKRHIQHQTIHLYTMNENGDDFFARSFQYFQKIVKQSGPAAAASYTLIGGVLILGLLGYFLDKWLGTGPWLLLIGLMMGLFSGFYELAKTVWRK
;
A
#
# COMPACT_ATOMS: atom_id res chain seq x y z
N MET A 1 -40.20 18.74 -48.61
CA MET A 1 -39.29 17.57 -48.52
C MET A 1 -38.12 17.86 -47.53
N ILE A 2 -38.38 18.32 -46.30
CA ILE A 2 -37.34 18.72 -45.31
C ILE A 2 -37.55 18.09 -43.91
N GLN A 3 -38.74 17.56 -43.63
CA GLN A 3 -39.10 16.94 -42.35
C GLN A 3 -38.20 15.78 -41.84
N PRO A 4 -37.63 14.86 -42.66
CA PRO A 4 -36.89 13.73 -42.08
C PRO A 4 -35.56 14.14 -41.43
N MET A 5 -35.04 15.34 -41.74
CA MET A 5 -33.78 15.82 -41.19
C MET A 5 -33.92 16.36 -39.76
N ILE A 6 -35.08 16.95 -39.42
CA ILE A 6 -35.34 17.51 -38.08
C ILE A 6 -35.54 16.39 -37.05
N LEU A 7 -36.24 15.32 -37.44
CA LEU A 7 -36.49 14.17 -36.56
C LEU A 7 -35.19 13.43 -36.20
N LYS A 8 -34.29 13.20 -37.18
CA LYS A 8 -33.00 12.51 -36.96
C LYS A 8 -32.06 13.31 -36.05
N ARG A 9 -32.10 14.64 -36.13
CA ARG A 9 -31.33 15.55 -35.26
C ARG A 9 -31.82 15.50 -33.80
N HIS A 10 -33.12 15.43 -33.59
CA HIS A 10 -33.68 15.30 -32.24
C HIS A 10 -33.35 13.97 -31.57
N ILE A 11 -33.36 12.86 -32.31
CA ILE A 11 -32.99 11.54 -31.77
C ILE A 11 -31.49 11.48 -31.44
N GLN A 12 -30.63 12.03 -32.31
CA GLN A 12 -29.18 12.04 -32.08
C GLN A 12 -28.75 12.77 -30.80
N HIS A 13 -29.33 13.94 -30.51
CA HIS A 13 -29.02 14.66 -29.28
C HIS A 13 -29.43 13.89 -28.01
N GLN A 14 -30.51 13.12 -28.07
CA GLN A 14 -30.91 12.27 -26.93
C GLN A 14 -30.04 11.02 -26.79
N THR A 15 -29.61 10.41 -27.90
CA THR A 15 -28.73 9.24 -27.86
C THR A 15 -27.34 9.58 -27.29
N ILE A 16 -26.79 10.77 -27.59
CA ILE A 16 -25.49 11.21 -27.05
C ILE A 16 -25.58 11.41 -25.51
N HIS A 17 -26.68 11.95 -25.00
CA HIS A 17 -26.89 12.12 -23.55
C HIS A 17 -27.10 10.80 -22.79
N LEU A 18 -27.68 9.78 -23.42
CA LEU A 18 -27.84 8.44 -22.84
C LEU A 18 -26.51 7.68 -22.78
N TYR A 19 -25.62 7.91 -23.74
CA TYR A 19 -24.30 7.29 -23.77
C TYR A 19 -23.32 7.93 -22.76
N THR A 20 -23.33 9.27 -22.62
CA THR A 20 -22.46 9.98 -21.67
C THR A 20 -22.80 9.74 -20.20
N MET A 21 -24.06 9.40 -19.87
CA MET A 21 -24.48 9.10 -18.50
C MET A 21 -24.03 7.73 -17.98
N ASN A 22 -23.71 6.78 -18.88
CA ASN A 22 -23.23 5.45 -18.51
C ASN A 22 -21.69 5.39 -18.38
N GLU A 23 -20.93 6.09 -19.23
CA GLU A 23 -19.45 6.10 -19.17
C GLU A 23 -18.89 6.81 -17.91
N ASN A 24 -19.57 7.82 -17.38
CA ASN A 24 -19.05 8.64 -16.27
C ASN A 24 -18.88 7.87 -14.94
N GLY A 25 -19.75 6.89 -14.66
CA GLY A 25 -19.70 6.11 -13.42
C GLY A 25 -18.54 5.11 -13.42
N ASP A 26 -18.39 4.42 -14.53
CA ASP A 26 -17.39 3.38 -14.76
C ASP A 26 -15.98 3.98 -14.75
N ASP A 27 -15.83 5.14 -15.40
CA ASP A 27 -14.57 5.90 -15.48
C ASP A 27 -14.13 6.46 -14.12
N PHE A 28 -15.06 6.98 -13.32
CA PHE A 28 -14.74 7.50 -11.98
C PHE A 28 -14.22 6.39 -11.06
N PHE A 29 -14.86 5.22 -11.10
CA PHE A 29 -14.46 4.07 -10.30
C PHE A 29 -13.10 3.52 -10.77
N ALA A 30 -12.90 3.39 -12.08
CA ALA A 30 -11.64 2.95 -12.67
C ALA A 30 -10.48 3.88 -12.29
N ARG A 31 -10.67 5.20 -12.39
CA ARG A 31 -9.67 6.20 -11.95
C ARG A 31 -9.36 6.08 -10.47
N SER A 32 -10.38 5.95 -9.62
CA SER A 32 -10.21 5.80 -8.17
C SER A 32 -9.38 4.56 -7.81
N PHE A 33 -9.62 3.43 -8.49
CA PHE A 33 -8.80 2.23 -8.36
C PHE A 33 -7.36 2.45 -8.83
N GLN A 34 -7.15 3.17 -9.94
CA GLN A 34 -5.80 3.50 -10.40
C GLN A 34 -5.04 4.40 -9.41
N TYR A 35 -5.71 5.38 -8.80
CA TYR A 35 -5.13 6.22 -7.75
C TYR A 35 -4.77 5.39 -6.51
N PHE A 36 -5.67 4.49 -6.07
CA PHE A 36 -5.38 3.57 -4.97
C PHE A 36 -4.18 2.69 -5.27
N GLN A 37 -4.10 2.11 -6.47
CA GLN A 37 -2.95 1.31 -6.89
C GLN A 37 -1.65 2.10 -6.89
N LYS A 38 -1.68 3.37 -7.33
CA LYS A 38 -0.51 4.25 -7.28
C LYS A 38 -0.05 4.49 -5.84
N ILE A 39 -0.99 4.75 -4.93
CA ILE A 39 -0.72 4.89 -3.49
C ILE A 39 -0.14 3.60 -2.94
N VAL A 40 -0.78 2.45 -3.16
CA VAL A 40 -0.31 1.13 -2.68
C VAL A 40 1.08 0.80 -3.23
N LYS A 41 1.32 1.03 -4.53
CA LYS A 41 2.62 0.78 -5.17
C LYS A 41 3.72 1.68 -4.60
N GLN A 42 3.38 2.91 -4.25
CA GLN A 42 4.30 3.87 -3.63
C GLN A 42 4.51 3.58 -2.13
N SER A 43 3.53 2.99 -1.45
CA SER A 43 3.59 2.60 -0.03
C SER A 43 4.22 1.23 0.21
N GLY A 44 4.30 0.37 -0.83
CA GLY A 44 4.88 -0.98 -0.74
C GLY A 44 6.25 -1.04 -0.05
N PRO A 45 7.22 -0.19 -0.41
CA PRO A 45 8.54 -0.20 0.23
C PRO A 45 8.50 0.15 1.73
N ALA A 46 7.67 1.11 2.13
CA ALA A 46 7.53 1.51 3.54
C ALA A 46 6.81 0.43 4.37
N ALA A 47 5.80 -0.21 3.77
CA ALA A 47 5.11 -1.34 4.39
C ALA A 47 6.06 -2.53 4.59
N ALA A 48 6.85 -2.89 3.57
CA ALA A 48 7.83 -3.98 3.66
C ALA A 48 8.83 -3.77 4.82
N ALA A 49 9.36 -2.56 4.96
CA ALA A 49 10.29 -2.23 6.02
C ALA A 49 9.66 -2.23 7.44
N SER A 50 8.34 -2.03 7.53
CA SER A 50 7.61 -2.19 8.79
C SER A 50 7.54 -3.67 9.21
N TYR A 51 7.28 -4.57 8.25
CA TYR A 51 7.23 -6.01 8.52
C TYR A 51 8.60 -6.57 8.91
N THR A 52 9.69 -6.10 8.30
CA THR A 52 11.04 -6.53 8.68
C THR A 52 11.43 -6.04 10.07
N LEU A 53 11.03 -4.83 10.47
CA LEU A 53 11.23 -4.35 11.84
C LEU A 53 10.46 -5.20 12.86
N ILE A 54 9.16 -5.41 12.64
CA ILE A 54 8.32 -6.22 13.55
C ILE A 54 8.88 -7.64 13.62
N GLY A 55 9.19 -8.25 12.47
CA GLY A 55 9.76 -9.59 12.39
C GLY A 55 11.11 -9.70 13.09
N GLY A 56 12.02 -8.75 12.85
CA GLY A 56 13.36 -8.73 13.46
C GLY A 56 13.30 -8.57 14.97
N VAL A 57 12.50 -7.63 15.47
CA VAL A 57 12.29 -7.40 16.91
C VAL A 57 11.66 -8.62 17.58
N LEU A 58 10.64 -9.24 16.97
CA LEU A 58 10.00 -10.42 17.52
C LEU A 58 10.95 -11.63 17.53
N ILE A 59 11.62 -11.92 16.40
CA ILE A 59 12.51 -13.09 16.29
C ILE A 59 13.70 -12.93 17.23
N LEU A 60 14.41 -11.80 17.20
CA LEU A 60 15.58 -11.58 18.05
C LEU A 60 15.21 -11.39 19.52
N GLY A 61 14.08 -10.75 19.81
CA GLY A 61 13.57 -10.59 21.18
C GLY A 61 13.14 -11.92 21.79
N LEU A 62 12.40 -12.77 21.06
CA LEU A 62 12.03 -14.12 21.50
C LEU A 62 13.26 -15.01 21.66
N LEU A 63 14.19 -14.96 20.72
CA LEU A 63 15.44 -15.71 20.80
C LEU A 63 16.25 -15.27 22.02
N GLY A 64 16.42 -13.97 22.23
CA GLY A 64 17.10 -13.40 23.40
C GLY A 64 16.43 -13.79 24.72
N TYR A 65 15.09 -13.80 24.78
CA TYR A 65 14.35 -14.28 25.94
C TYR A 65 14.62 -15.75 26.24
N PHE A 66 14.61 -16.59 25.21
CA PHE A 66 14.81 -18.04 25.38
C PHE A 66 16.24 -18.35 25.84
N LEU A 67 17.21 -17.63 25.28
CA LEU A 67 18.62 -17.73 25.69
C LEU A 67 18.83 -17.21 27.11
N ASP A 68 18.25 -16.07 27.50
CA ASP A 68 18.34 -15.55 28.87
C ASP A 68 17.80 -16.57 29.89
N LYS A 69 16.68 -17.23 29.58
CA LYS A 69 16.13 -18.30 30.42
C LYS A 69 17.05 -19.51 30.55
N TRP A 70 17.81 -19.83 29.51
CA TRP A 70 18.73 -20.97 29.49
C TRP A 70 20.05 -20.68 30.21
N LEU A 71 20.60 -19.49 30.03
CA LEU A 71 21.86 -19.08 30.68
C LEU A 71 21.65 -18.62 32.13
N GLY A 72 20.40 -18.40 32.56
CA GLY A 72 20.10 -17.83 33.87
C GLY A 72 20.59 -16.39 34.02
N THR A 73 20.99 -15.76 32.92
CA THR A 73 21.24 -14.33 32.85
C THR A 73 19.90 -13.62 33.04
N GLY A 74 19.91 -12.44 33.67
CA GLY A 74 18.73 -11.56 33.68
C GLY A 74 18.29 -11.20 32.25
N PRO A 75 17.36 -10.24 32.04
CA PRO A 75 16.83 -9.91 30.71
C PRO A 75 17.84 -9.15 29.81
N TRP A 76 19.09 -9.59 29.75
CA TRP A 76 20.22 -8.91 29.13
C TRP A 76 20.37 -9.28 27.65
N LEU A 77 20.27 -10.57 27.29
CA LEU A 77 20.27 -10.98 25.89
C LEU A 77 18.97 -10.57 25.19
N LEU A 78 17.85 -10.54 25.90
CA LEU A 78 16.62 -9.94 25.43
C LEU A 78 16.84 -8.45 25.10
N LEU A 79 17.48 -7.68 25.98
CA LEU A 79 17.75 -6.26 25.73
C LEU A 79 18.63 -6.05 24.49
N ILE A 80 19.69 -6.85 24.36
CA ILE A 80 20.60 -6.79 23.22
C ILE A 80 19.87 -7.22 21.94
N GLY A 81 19.11 -8.32 21.98
CA GLY A 81 18.32 -8.80 20.84
C GLY A 81 17.26 -7.80 20.38
N LEU A 82 16.59 -7.14 21.33
CA LEU A 82 15.62 -6.08 21.06
C LEU A 82 16.30 -4.87 20.39
N MET A 83 17.45 -4.43 20.92
CA MET A 83 18.24 -3.35 20.32
C MET A 83 18.70 -3.74 18.91
N MET A 84 19.25 -4.94 18.72
CA MET A 84 19.69 -5.40 17.41
C MET A 84 18.53 -5.46 16.40
N GLY A 85 17.37 -5.97 16.81
CA GLY A 85 16.17 -6.01 15.97
C GLY A 85 15.66 -4.62 15.59
N LEU A 86 15.71 -3.68 16.54
CA LEU A 86 15.36 -2.29 16.31
C LEU A 86 16.33 -1.63 15.31
N PHE A 87 17.63 -1.76 15.52
CA PHE A 87 18.66 -1.25 14.61
C PHE A 87 18.53 -1.86 13.21
N SER A 88 18.26 -3.17 13.10
CA SER A 88 18.06 -3.85 11.82
C SER A 88 16.86 -3.30 11.05
N GLY A 89 15.71 -3.11 11.71
CA GLY A 89 14.52 -2.57 11.05
C GLY A 89 14.66 -1.09 10.67
N PHE A 90 15.29 -0.27 11.52
CA PHE A 90 15.63 1.10 11.16
C PHE A 90 16.63 1.17 10.01
N TYR A 91 17.60 0.25 9.93
CA TYR A 91 18.53 0.17 8.81
C TYR A 91 17.81 -0.14 7.50
N GLU A 92 16.84 -1.06 7.50
CA GLU A 92 16.02 -1.38 6.33
C GLU A 92 15.19 -0.17 5.86
N LEU A 93 14.59 0.56 6.82
CA LEU A 93 13.86 1.81 6.57
C LEU A 93 14.79 2.88 5.98
N ALA A 94 15.91 3.15 6.63
CA ALA A 94 16.89 4.15 6.20
C ALA A 94 17.42 3.82 4.80
N LYS A 95 17.77 2.55 4.53
CA LYS A 95 18.19 2.08 3.21
C LYS A 95 17.11 2.31 2.15
N THR A 96 15.85 2.02 2.48
CA THR A 96 14.72 2.23 1.56
C THR A 96 14.48 3.70 1.25
N VAL A 97 14.65 4.58 2.25
CA VAL A 97 14.48 6.03 2.09
C VAL A 97 15.67 6.68 1.36
N TRP A 98 16.90 6.28 1.66
CA TRP A 98 18.11 6.86 1.04
C TRP A 98 18.42 6.32 -0.37
N ARG A 99 17.86 5.17 -0.76
CA ARG A 99 18.01 4.61 -2.12
C ARG A 99 17.06 5.28 -3.12
N LYS A 100 16.94 6.61 -3.05
CA LYS A 100 16.19 7.42 -4.00
C LYS A 100 17.13 8.18 -4.91
#